data_AF-A0A4Z0PZY1-F1
#
_entry.id   AF-A0A4Z0PZY1-F1
#
_cell.length_a   1.000
_cell.length_b   1.000
_cell.length_c   1.000
_cell.angle_alpha   90.00
_cell.angle_beta   90.00
_cell.angle_gamma   90.00
#
_symmetry.space_group_name_H-M   'P 1'
#
loop_
_entity.id
_entity.type
_entity.pdbx_description
1 polymer ?
#
loop_
_entity_poly.entity_id
_entity_poly.type
_entity_poly.pdbx_seq_one_letter_code
_entity_poly.pdbx_strand_id
1 'polypeptide(L)'
;MKLHYTTPAPTSELPATSTGKPCIRDYSELVTKIVPEPVAQLVPLPELRRRLSEVVRKDKRYAEEAPIYLQNETNRRAAFDGAHLR
;
A
#
# COMPACT_ATOMS: atom_id res chain seq x y z
N MET A 1 40.08 -24.29 26.00
CA MET A 1 39.69 -23.56 24.77
C MET A 1 38.40 -22.83 25.08
N LYS A 2 38.43 -21.53 25.43
CA LYS A 2 37.22 -20.74 25.73
C LYS A 2 36.72 -20.11 24.43
N LEU A 3 35.56 -20.53 23.95
CA LEU A 3 34.91 -19.95 22.78
C LEU A 3 34.21 -18.66 23.23
N HIS A 4 34.78 -17.52 22.86
CA HIS A 4 34.15 -16.21 23.05
C HIS A 4 33.19 -15.98 21.87
N TYR A 5 31.89 -16.12 22.10
CA TYR A 5 30.88 -15.73 21.12
C TYR A 5 30.64 -14.23 21.26
N THR A 6 31.15 -13.46 20.30
CA THR A 6 30.77 -12.05 20.11
C THR A 6 29.33 -12.03 19.60
N THR A 7 28.39 -11.65 20.45
CA THR A 7 27.01 -11.32 20.06
C THR A 7 27.04 -10.09 19.14
N PRO A 8 26.65 -10.17 17.85
CA PRO A 8 26.47 -8.97 17.07
C PRO A 8 25.27 -8.19 17.65
N ALA A 9 25.48 -6.90 17.91
CA ALA A 9 24.42 -5.98 18.30
C ALA A 9 23.27 -6.03 17.27
N PRO A 10 22.01 -5.86 17.69
CA PRO A 10 20.92 -5.75 16.74
C PRO A 10 21.17 -4.51 15.88
N THR A 11 21.51 -4.72 14.61
CA THR A 11 21.56 -3.66 13.63
C THR A 11 20.15 -3.07 13.59
N SER A 12 20.01 -1.90 14.20
CA SER A 12 18.81 -1.08 14.09
C SER A 12 18.61 -0.80 12.60
N GLU A 13 17.77 -1.60 11.95
CA GLU A 13 17.28 -1.36 10.61
C GLU A 13 16.52 -0.03 10.65
N LEU A 14 17.23 1.06 10.34
CA LEU A 14 16.60 2.33 10.02
C LEU A 14 15.55 2.02 8.94
N PRO A 15 14.29 2.46 9.10
CA PRO A 15 13.26 2.16 8.12
C PRO A 15 13.72 2.80 6.81
N ALA A 16 14.10 1.95 5.85
CA ALA A 16 14.50 2.39 4.53
C ALA A 16 13.35 3.25 3.99
N THR A 17 13.61 4.55 3.85
CA THR A 17 12.73 5.45 3.11
C THR A 17 12.83 5.06 1.65
N SER A 18 12.15 3.98 1.27
CA SER A 18 12.06 3.55 -0.11
C SER A 18 11.06 4.43 -0.83
N THR A 19 11.53 5.57 -1.32
CA THR A 19 10.95 6.16 -2.54
C THR A 19 11.43 5.28 -3.70
N GLY A 20 10.94 4.03 -3.71
CA GLY A 20 11.41 2.94 -4.59
C GLY A 20 10.63 2.89 -5.90
N LYS A 21 10.86 1.86 -6.71
CA LYS A 21 9.94 1.49 -7.79
C LYS A 21 8.73 0.79 -7.16
N PRO A 22 7.55 0.81 -7.81
CA PRO A 22 6.38 0.09 -7.31
C PRO A 22 6.71 -1.38 -7.09
N CYS A 23 6.36 -1.87 -5.91
CA CYS A 23 6.67 -3.20 -5.43
C CYS A 23 5.39 -4.03 -5.28
N ILE A 24 5.37 -5.22 -5.88
CA ILE A 24 4.20 -6.12 -5.82
C ILE A 24 3.84 -6.49 -4.37
N ARG A 25 4.86 -6.67 -3.52
CA ARG A 25 4.65 -7.00 -2.10
C ARG A 25 3.95 -5.86 -1.38
N ASP A 26 4.40 -4.63 -1.59
CA ASP A 26 3.86 -3.49 -0.86
C ASP A 26 2.46 -3.15 -1.40
N TYR A 27 2.22 -3.39 -2.69
CA TYR A 27 0.88 -3.29 -3.29
C TYR A 27 -0.07 -4.33 -2.69
N SER A 28 0.35 -5.60 -2.57
CA SER A 28 -0.50 -6.63 -1.99
C SER A 28 -0.81 -6.36 -0.52
N GLU A 29 0.14 -5.86 0.26
CA GLU A 29 -0.11 -5.43 1.65
C GLU A 29 -1.07 -4.24 1.72
N LEU A 30 -0.92 -3.25 0.84
CA LEU A 30 -1.81 -2.10 0.77
C LEU A 30 -3.26 -2.55 0.55
N VAL A 31 -3.51 -3.45 -0.39
CA VAL A 31 -4.85 -3.92 -0.77
C VAL A 31 -5.44 -4.90 0.26
N THR A 32 -4.63 -5.73 0.90
CA THR A 32 -5.12 -6.77 1.81
C THR A 32 -5.25 -6.30 3.25
N LYS A 33 -4.33 -5.46 3.73
CA LYS A 33 -4.23 -5.07 5.14
C LYS A 33 -4.69 -3.64 5.42
N ILE A 34 -4.35 -2.70 4.53
CA ILE A 34 -4.54 -1.26 4.82
C ILE A 34 -5.86 -0.75 4.27
N VAL A 35 -6.16 -1.08 3.01
CA VAL A 35 -7.40 -0.70 2.33
C VAL A 35 -8.03 -1.96 1.73
N PRO A 36 -8.70 -2.77 2.57
CA PRO A 36 -9.37 -3.99 2.13
C PRO A 36 -10.37 -3.69 1.02
N GLU A 37 -10.51 -4.60 0.08
CA GLU A 37 -11.44 -4.48 -1.04
C GLU A 37 -12.88 -4.11 -0.62
N PRO A 38 -13.50 -4.72 0.42
CA PRO A 38 -14.85 -4.32 0.85
C PRO A 38 -14.94 -2.86 1.27
N VAL A 39 -13.88 -2.33 1.92
CA VAL A 39 -13.83 -0.92 2.32
C VAL A 39 -13.73 -0.05 1.08
N ALA A 40 -12.86 -0.41 0.14
CA ALA A 40 -12.69 0.33 -1.10
C ALA A 40 -13.98 0.35 -1.94
N GLN A 41 -14.75 -0.73 -1.97
CA GLN A 41 -16.01 -0.79 -2.73
C GLN A 41 -17.11 0.12 -2.14
N LEU A 42 -17.16 0.24 -0.82
CA LEU A 42 -18.23 0.96 -0.12
C LEU A 42 -17.99 2.47 -0.01
N VAL A 43 -16.74 2.93 -0.01
CA VAL A 43 -16.42 4.36 0.12
C VAL A 43 -16.45 5.08 -1.24
N PRO A 44 -16.90 6.35 -1.30
CA PRO A 44 -16.74 7.18 -2.49
C PRO A 44 -15.26 7.33 -2.91
N LEU A 45 -14.99 7.43 -4.22
CA LEU A 45 -13.62 7.62 -4.74
C LEU A 45 -12.86 8.81 -4.12
N PRO A 46 -13.48 9.99 -3.87
CA PRO A 46 -12.78 11.10 -3.21
C PRO A 46 -12.33 10.76 -1.79
N GLU A 47 -13.12 9.99 -1.06
CA GLU A 47 -12.80 9.56 0.31
C GLU A 47 -11.69 8.50 0.31
N LEU A 48 -11.73 7.57 -0.65
CA LEU A 48 -10.66 6.60 -0.88
C LEU A 48 -9.32 7.31 -1.13
N ARG A 49 -9.32 8.33 -2.01
CA ARG A 49 -8.14 9.15 -2.29
C ARG A 49 -7.60 9.83 -1.04
N ARG A 50 -8.49 10.44 -0.23
CA ARG A 50 -8.09 11.06 1.05
C ARG A 50 -7.43 10.03 1.96
N ARG A 51 -8.04 8.85 2.12
CA ARG A 51 -7.54 7.80 3.01
C ARG A 51 -6.18 7.25 2.56
N LEU A 52 -5.98 7.05 1.25
CA LEU A 52 -4.68 6.69 0.69
C LEU A 52 -3.63 7.78 0.95
N SER A 53 -3.99 9.07 0.84
CA SER A 53 -3.06 10.17 1.16
C SER A 53 -2.64 10.16 2.63
N GLU A 54 -3.52 9.76 3.55
CA GLU A 54 -3.21 9.63 4.97
C GLU A 54 -2.30 8.43 5.24
N VAL A 55 -2.52 7.31 4.54
CA VAL A 55 -1.66 6.13 4.58
C VAL A 55 -0.26 6.49 4.12
N VAL A 56 -0.11 7.16 2.97
CA VAL A 56 1.21 7.57 2.44
C VAL A 56 1.91 8.57 3.38
N ARG A 57 1.16 9.45 4.05
CA ARG A 57 1.71 10.36 5.07
C ARG A 57 2.24 9.63 6.30
N LYS A 58 1.54 8.58 6.74
CA LYS A 58 1.95 7.74 7.89
C LYS A 58 3.09 6.80 7.53
N ASP A 59 3.07 6.28 6.31
CA ASP A 59 4.00 5.27 5.83
C ASP A 59 4.36 5.53 4.36
N LYS A 60 5.54 6.10 4.16
CA LYS A 60 6.02 6.53 2.83
C LYS A 60 6.28 5.36 1.89
N ARG A 61 6.33 4.11 2.38
CA ARG A 61 6.58 2.94 1.52
C ARG A 61 5.48 2.69 0.50
N TYR A 62 4.29 3.24 0.72
CA TYR A 62 3.13 3.09 -0.16
C TYR A 62 2.97 4.23 -1.18
N ALA A 63 3.94 5.14 -1.27
CA ALA A 63 3.83 6.34 -2.10
C ALA A 63 3.62 6.01 -3.58
N GLU A 64 4.20 4.92 -4.07
CA GLU A 64 4.11 4.48 -5.46
C GLU A 64 2.87 3.61 -5.72
N GLU A 65 2.46 2.81 -4.73
CA GLU A 65 1.36 1.86 -4.83
C GLU A 65 0.00 2.53 -4.68
N ALA A 66 -0.10 3.56 -3.84
CA ALA A 66 -1.32 4.31 -3.60
C ALA A 66 -1.96 4.89 -4.88
N PRO A 67 -1.23 5.59 -5.79
CA PRO A 67 -1.82 6.08 -7.03
C PRO A 67 -2.21 4.95 -7.99
N ILE A 68 -1.43 3.87 -8.05
CA ILE A 68 -1.74 2.70 -8.89
C ILE A 68 -3.05 2.06 -8.43
N TYR A 69 -3.21 1.89 -7.12
CA TYR A 69 -4.43 1.33 -6.54
C TYR A 69 -5.65 2.20 -6.85
N LEU A 70 -5.53 3.53 -6.68
CA LEU A 70 -6.61 4.47 -6.99
C LEU A 70 -7.01 4.43 -8.47
N GLN A 71 -6.05 4.34 -9.38
CA GLN A 71 -6.30 4.22 -10.81
C GLN A 71 -7.06 2.92 -11.14
N ASN A 72 -6.61 1.79 -10.58
CA ASN A 72 -7.23 0.49 -10.79
C ASN A 72 -8.67 0.48 -10.27
N GLU A 73 -8.92 1.05 -9.09
CA GLU A 73 -10.25 1.12 -8.50
C GLU A 73 -11.18 2.05 -9.31
N THR A 74 -10.65 3.16 -9.84
CA THR A 74 -11.39 4.05 -10.73
C THR A 74 -11.80 3.33 -12.02
N ASN A 75 -10.86 2.63 -12.66
CA ASN A 75 -11.11 1.84 -13.87
C ASN A 75 -12.13 0.72 -13.60
N ARG A 76 -12.01 0.03 -12.47
CA ARG A 76 -12.93 -1.03 -12.06
C ARG A 76 -14.35 -0.50 -11.91
N ARG A 77 -14.54 0.62 -11.20
CA ARG A 77 -15.87 1.24 -11.03
C ARG A 77 -16.44 1.73 -12.36
N ALA A 78 -15.63 2.36 -13.21
CA ALA A 78 -16.06 2.77 -14.54
C ALA A 78 -16.50 1.58 -15.41
N ALA A 79 -15.82 0.43 -15.29
CA ALA A 79 -16.23 -0.80 -15.97
C ALA A 79 -17.56 -1.35 -15.44
N PHE A 80 -17.83 -1.28 -14.13
CA PHE A 80 -19.12 -1.67 -13.54
C PHE A 80 -20.27 -0.75 -13.95
N ASP A 81 -20.05 0.57 -13.94
CA ASP A 81 -21.05 1.54 -14.41
C ASP A 81 -21.36 1.35 -15.91
N GLY A 82 -20.35 1.06 -16.74
CA GLY A 82 -20.52 0.77 -18.16
C GLY A 82 -21.13 -0.62 -18.46
N ALA A 83 -20.91 -1.60 -17.59
CA ALA A 83 -21.45 -2.95 -17.75
C ALA A 83 -22.96 -3.03 -17.46
N HIS A 84 -23.51 -2.11 -16.67
CA HIS A 84 -24.94 -2.07 -16.37
C HIS A 84 -25.80 -1.47 -17.51
N LEU A 85 -25.16 -0.93 -18.56
CA LEU A 85 -25.81 -0.27 -19.71
C LEU A 85 -25.82 -1.12 -20.99
N ARG A 86 -25.49 -2.43 -20.91
CA ARG A 86 -25.53 -3.36 -22.04
C ARG A 86 -26.52 -4.49 -21.83
#